data_AF-A0A6G2BPH9-F1
#
_entry.id   AF-A0A6G2BPH9-F1
#
_cell.length_a   1.000
_cell.length_b   1.000
_cell.length_c   1.000
_cell.angle_alpha   90.00
_cell.angle_beta   90.00
_cell.angle_gamma   90.00
#
_symmetry.space_group_name_H-M   'P 1'
#
loop_
_entity.id
_entity.type
_entity.pdbx_description
1 polymer ?
#
loop_
_entity_poly.entity_id
_entity_poly.type
_entity_poly.pdbx_seq_one_letter_code
_entity_poly.pdbx_strand_id
1 'polypeptide(L)'
;MEKINDLKGQVSLHLYKEALSKWHSMHSRLKRKGYAKTTICVEWYTFSNYYYWYIENSVSGWDVDKDMLGTNHYSPNTCMFVPHEVNQLFRGGYGKHKKGVQKVFNSWVAKSTYNGVQEYYGTFTTEDEAHEVYFQNRQVRIQNLATKYSNYPVLSTALLNSK
;
A
#
# COMPACT_ATOMS: atom_id res chain seq x y z
N MET A 1 3.34 24.12 6.04
CA MET A 1 2.64 23.74 7.29
C MET A 1 3.66 23.14 8.24
N GLU A 2 3.65 23.58 9.49
CA GLU A 2 4.56 23.09 10.53
C GLU A 2 4.09 21.73 11.04
N LYS A 3 5.01 20.77 11.22
CA LYS A 3 4.70 19.43 11.74
C LYS A 3 4.85 19.44 13.26
N ILE A 4 3.74 19.30 13.98
CA ILE A 4 3.67 19.46 15.43
C ILE A 4 3.38 18.11 16.09
N ASN A 5 4.25 17.69 17.01
CA ASN A 5 4.00 16.54 17.89
C ASN A 5 3.59 17.06 19.27
N ASP A 6 2.31 17.36 19.42
CA ASP A 6 1.67 17.88 20.64
C ASP A 6 1.45 16.81 21.73
N LEU A 7 1.61 15.52 21.39
CA LEU A 7 1.61 14.41 22.37
C LEU A 7 3.02 13.92 22.72
N LYS A 8 4.07 14.71 22.44
CA LYS A 8 5.45 14.29 22.68
C LYS A 8 5.67 13.87 24.13
N GLY A 9 6.16 12.64 24.33
CA GLY A 9 6.44 12.08 25.65
C GLY A 9 5.30 11.23 26.23
N GLN A 10 4.11 11.22 25.62
CA GLN A 10 2.95 10.43 26.05
C GLN A 10 3.05 8.95 25.64
N VAL A 11 4.21 8.31 25.86
CA VAL A 11 4.54 6.98 25.35
C VAL A 11 3.72 5.83 25.95
N SER A 12 2.98 6.09 27.04
CA SER A 12 2.08 5.12 27.68
C SER A 12 0.71 5.04 27.00
N LEU A 13 0.37 5.99 26.12
CA LEU A 13 -0.89 5.95 25.38
C LEU A 13 -0.96 4.72 24.47
N HIS A 14 -2.15 4.13 24.39
CA HIS A 14 -2.40 2.95 23.56
C HIS A 14 -2.00 3.19 22.11
N LEU A 15 -1.22 2.28 21.50
CA LEU A 15 -0.70 2.35 20.13
C LEU A 15 0.10 3.62 19.79
N TYR A 16 0.58 4.37 20.80
CA TYR A 16 1.28 5.64 20.57
C TYR A 16 2.50 5.48 19.66
N LYS A 17 3.35 4.46 19.92
CA LYS A 17 4.59 4.26 19.18
C LYS A 17 4.32 3.89 17.73
N GLU A 18 3.31 3.05 17.50
CA GLU A 18 2.84 2.60 16.20
C GLU A 18 2.28 3.76 15.39
N ALA A 19 1.33 4.51 15.96
CA ALA A 19 0.74 5.68 15.34
C ALA A 19 1.81 6.73 15.02
N LEU A 20 2.71 7.01 15.96
CA LEU A 20 3.80 7.97 15.79
C LEU A 20 4.73 7.54 14.64
N SER A 21 5.11 6.26 14.59
CA SER A 21 5.94 5.71 13.53
C SER A 21 5.29 5.85 12.14
N LYS A 22 3.99 5.53 12.04
CA LYS A 22 3.23 5.66 10.79
C LYS A 22 3.07 7.13 10.38
N TRP A 23 2.81 8.02 11.33
CA TRP A 23 2.72 9.47 11.10
C TRP A 23 4.05 10.06 10.61
N HIS A 24 5.18 9.71 11.24
CA HIS A 24 6.51 10.10 10.75
C HIS A 24 6.79 9.54 9.36
N SER A 25 6.43 8.28 9.11
CA SER A 25 6.61 7.64 7.81
C SER A 25 5.85 8.38 6.71
N MET A 26 4.58 8.73 6.95
CA MET A 26 3.74 9.51 6.04
C MET A 26 4.42 10.84 5.65
N HIS A 27 4.78 11.66 6.64
CA HIS A 27 5.46 12.94 6.40
C HIS A 27 6.82 12.79 5.70
N SER A 28 7.58 11.74 6.00
CA SER A 28 8.88 11.49 5.36
C SER A 28 8.75 11.10 3.89
N ARG A 29 7.68 10.39 3.50
CA ARG A 29 7.45 9.95 2.11
C ARG A 29 7.26 11.13 1.18
N LEU A 30 6.58 12.19 1.62
CA LEU A 30 6.37 13.41 0.82
C LEU A 30 7.67 14.11 0.40
N LYS A 31 8.80 13.84 1.06
CA LYS A 31 10.11 14.36 0.66
C LYS A 31 10.73 13.63 -0.54
N ARG A 32 10.15 12.51 -0.98
CA ARG A 32 10.66 11.68 -2.09
C ARG A 32 10.12 12.19 -3.41
N LYS A 33 10.94 12.16 -4.47
CA LYS A 33 10.56 12.60 -5.83
C LYS A 33 9.26 11.93 -6.33
N GLY A 34 9.07 10.64 -6.05
CA GLY A 34 7.87 9.89 -6.47
C GLY A 34 6.56 10.32 -5.77
N TYR A 35 6.64 11.16 -4.74
CA TYR A 35 5.50 11.66 -3.96
C TYR A 35 5.27 13.16 -4.19
N ALA A 36 5.84 13.76 -5.23
CA ALA A 36 5.78 15.21 -5.46
C ALA A 36 4.35 15.75 -5.59
N LYS A 37 3.38 14.93 -6.03
CA LYS A 37 1.96 15.29 -6.12
C LYS A 37 1.15 14.88 -4.88
N THR A 38 1.79 14.24 -3.90
CA THR A 38 1.12 13.77 -2.69
C THR A 38 1.02 14.87 -1.65
N THR A 39 -0.16 15.02 -1.06
CA THR A 39 -0.44 16.01 -0.01
C THR A 39 -1.00 15.35 1.25
N ILE A 40 -1.03 16.08 2.36
CA ILE A 40 -1.62 15.68 3.64
C ILE A 40 -2.60 16.78 4.05
N CYS A 41 -3.77 16.42 4.60
CA CYS A 41 -4.71 17.38 5.15
C CYS A 41 -4.09 18.18 6.31
N VAL A 42 -4.58 19.40 6.52
CA VAL A 42 -3.97 20.33 7.49
C VAL A 42 -3.99 19.75 8.90
N GLU A 43 -5.07 19.06 9.25
CA GLU A 43 -5.31 18.48 10.57
C GLU A 43 -4.23 17.46 10.94
N TRP A 44 -3.76 16.67 9.98
CA TRP A 44 -2.73 15.63 10.20
C TRP A 44 -1.30 16.19 10.24
N TYR A 45 -1.11 17.51 10.23
CA TYR A 45 0.14 18.14 10.65
C TYR A 45 0.28 18.21 12.18
N THR A 46 -0.82 18.04 12.92
CA THR A 46 -0.81 17.86 14.38
C THR A 46 -0.94 16.37 14.70
N PHE A 47 -0.05 15.85 15.54
CA PHE A 47 0.01 14.41 15.80
C PHE A 47 -1.24 13.88 16.52
N SER A 48 -1.80 14.60 17.49
CA SER A 48 -3.03 14.18 18.19
C SER A 48 -4.19 13.90 17.24
N ASN A 49 -4.45 14.78 16.27
CA ASN A 49 -5.50 14.60 15.26
C ASN A 49 -5.33 13.30 14.46
N TYR A 50 -4.11 13.01 14.01
CA TYR A 50 -3.82 11.75 13.33
C TYR A 50 -3.92 10.56 14.29
N TYR A 51 -3.43 10.71 15.52
CA TYR A 51 -3.41 9.66 16.54
C TYR A 51 -4.81 9.17 16.87
N TYR A 52 -5.76 10.09 17.13
CA TYR A 52 -7.14 9.71 17.45
C TYR A 52 -7.84 9.01 16.29
N TRP A 53 -7.66 9.50 15.06
CA TRP A 53 -8.13 8.79 13.87
C TRP A 53 -7.49 7.40 13.75
N TYR A 54 -6.18 7.30 14.00
CA TYR A 54 -5.45 6.04 13.90
C TYR A 54 -5.99 5.00 14.89
N ILE A 55 -6.15 5.33 16.17
CA ILE A 55 -6.60 4.36 17.17
C ILE A 55 -8.04 3.89 16.94
N GLU A 56 -8.91 4.77 16.42
CA GLU A 56 -10.30 4.45 16.12
C GLU A 56 -10.43 3.49 14.93
N ASN A 57 -9.54 3.62 13.94
CA ASN A 57 -9.67 2.93 12.66
C ASN A 57 -8.65 1.79 12.47
N SER A 58 -7.61 1.71 13.31
CA SER A 58 -6.52 0.76 13.10
C SER A 58 -6.95 -0.68 13.29
N VAL A 59 -6.44 -1.53 12.40
CA VAL A 59 -6.51 -2.99 12.52
C VAL A 59 -5.08 -3.50 12.71
N SER A 60 -4.87 -4.38 13.69
CA SER A 60 -3.54 -4.92 13.97
C SER A 60 -2.92 -5.57 12.72
N GLY A 61 -1.67 -5.20 12.41
CA GLY A 61 -0.95 -5.68 11.24
C GLY A 61 -1.33 -5.04 9.91
N TRP A 62 -2.24 -4.07 9.88
CA TRP A 62 -2.65 -3.36 8.67
C TRP A 62 -1.88 -2.05 8.49
N ASP A 63 -1.76 -1.61 7.24
CA ASP A 63 -1.10 -0.38 6.84
C ASP A 63 -2.12 0.70 6.48
N VAL A 64 -1.79 1.96 6.77
CA VAL A 64 -2.54 3.12 6.24
C VAL A 64 -2.16 3.32 4.79
N ASP A 65 -3.15 3.31 3.91
CA ASP A 65 -2.98 3.52 2.48
C ASP A 65 -3.95 4.60 1.92
N LYS A 66 -3.48 5.38 0.95
CA LYS A 66 -4.26 6.43 0.24
C LYS A 66 -4.61 6.04 -1.21
N ASP A 67 -3.83 5.12 -1.76
CA ASP A 67 -3.78 4.83 -3.20
C ASP A 67 -4.93 3.88 -3.59
N MET A 68 -5.39 3.05 -2.65
CA MET A 68 -6.53 2.15 -2.81
C MET A 68 -7.84 2.85 -3.14
N LEU A 69 -8.01 4.11 -2.72
CA LEU A 69 -9.18 4.93 -3.04
C LEU A 69 -8.89 5.91 -4.20
N GLY A 70 -7.74 5.79 -4.87
CA GLY A 70 -7.42 6.55 -6.08
C GLY A 70 -7.02 8.00 -5.84
N THR A 71 -6.57 8.37 -4.63
CA THR A 71 -6.22 9.76 -4.31
C THR A 71 -4.72 9.94 -4.05
N ASN A 72 -4.21 11.15 -4.31
CA ASN A 72 -2.87 11.55 -3.88
C ASN A 72 -2.89 12.36 -2.58
N HIS A 73 -3.91 12.20 -1.74
CA HIS A 73 -4.12 13.01 -0.55
C HIS A 73 -4.26 12.12 0.68
N TYR A 74 -3.51 12.41 1.73
CA TYR A 74 -3.66 11.76 3.03
C TYR A 74 -4.67 12.54 3.89
N SER A 75 -5.82 11.92 4.20
CA SER A 75 -6.85 12.46 5.08
C SER A 75 -7.72 11.33 5.64
N PRO A 76 -8.54 11.58 6.67
CA PRO A 76 -9.50 10.58 7.19
C PRO A 76 -10.44 10.02 6.12
N ASN A 77 -10.77 10.81 5.10
CA ASN A 77 -11.77 10.46 4.09
C ASN A 77 -11.15 9.79 2.85
N THR A 78 -9.83 9.89 2.70
CA THR A 78 -9.10 9.38 1.53
C THR A 78 -8.14 8.26 1.88
N CYS A 79 -7.92 8.01 3.16
CA CYS A 79 -7.13 6.89 3.64
C CYS A 79 -7.99 5.81 4.27
N MET A 80 -7.51 4.58 4.16
CA MET A 80 -8.06 3.45 4.88
C MET A 80 -6.95 2.55 5.36
N PHE A 81 -7.24 1.72 6.37
CA PHE A 81 -6.36 0.62 6.73
C PHE A 81 -6.54 -0.52 5.73
N VAL A 82 -5.43 -1.09 5.29
CA VAL A 82 -5.41 -2.23 4.38
C VAL A 82 -4.44 -3.30 4.87
N PRO A 83 -4.72 -4.59 4.65
CA PRO A 83 -3.77 -5.65 4.96
C PRO A 83 -2.43 -5.39 4.25
N HIS A 84 -1.32 -5.74 4.91
CA HIS A 84 0.01 -5.55 4.34
C HIS A 84 0.18 -6.24 2.97
N GLU A 85 -0.44 -7.40 2.77
CA GLU A 85 -0.41 -8.12 1.48
C GLU A 85 -1.18 -7.39 0.37
N VAL A 86 -2.28 -6.71 0.72
CA VAL A 86 -3.04 -5.89 -0.21
C VAL A 86 -2.21 -4.67 -0.60
N ASN A 87 -1.67 -3.95 0.38
CA ASN A 87 -0.82 -2.78 0.15
C ASN A 87 0.33 -3.10 -0.83
N GLN A 88 1.03 -4.23 -0.61
CA GLN A 88 2.13 -4.66 -1.48
C GLN A 88 1.71 -4.92 -2.92
N LEU A 89 0.50 -5.45 -3.15
CA LEU A 89 -0.01 -5.78 -4.48
C LEU A 89 -0.14 -4.54 -5.39
N PHE A 90 -0.50 -3.39 -4.81
CA PHE A 90 -0.74 -2.13 -5.50
C PHE A 90 0.47 -1.21 -5.59
N ARG A 91 1.59 -1.57 -4.97
CA ARG A 91 2.85 -0.84 -5.15
C ARG A 91 3.23 -0.83 -6.63
N GLY A 92 3.67 0.33 -7.13
CA GLY A 92 4.15 0.47 -8.50
C GLY A 92 5.29 -0.49 -8.83
N GLY A 93 5.44 -0.83 -10.10
CA GLY A 93 6.62 -1.56 -10.58
C GLY A 93 7.88 -0.70 -10.45
N TYR A 94 9.01 -1.34 -10.18
CA TYR A 94 10.32 -0.70 -10.19
C TYR A 94 11.16 -1.33 -11.31
N GLY A 95 11.85 -0.50 -12.09
CA GLY A 95 12.82 -0.95 -13.08
C GLY A 95 12.41 -0.70 -14.53
N LYS A 96 13.19 -1.26 -15.45
CA LYS A 96 13.08 -1.07 -16.91
C LYS A 96 11.95 -1.90 -17.54
N HIS A 97 11.54 -2.97 -16.87
CA HIS A 97 10.67 -4.00 -17.43
C HIS A 97 9.24 -3.89 -16.90
N LYS A 98 8.30 -4.52 -17.62
CA LYS A 98 6.90 -4.65 -17.20
C LYS A 98 6.82 -5.25 -15.80
N LYS A 99 5.87 -4.75 -15.00
CA LYS A 99 5.70 -5.20 -13.61
C LYS A 99 5.50 -6.72 -13.58
N GLY A 100 6.18 -7.39 -12.64
CA GLY A 100 6.12 -8.84 -12.49
C GLY A 100 6.98 -9.63 -13.47
N VAL A 101 7.76 -8.95 -14.31
CA VAL A 101 8.64 -9.57 -15.29
C VAL A 101 10.11 -9.31 -14.96
N GLN A 102 10.93 -10.36 -15.07
CA GLN A 102 12.38 -10.28 -14.96
C GLN A 102 13.05 -10.86 -16.20
N LYS A 103 14.01 -10.13 -16.79
CA LYS A 103 14.89 -10.68 -17.83
C LYS A 103 15.94 -11.61 -17.22
N VAL A 104 16.08 -12.82 -17.76
CA VAL A 104 17.08 -13.83 -17.37
C VAL A 104 17.74 -14.37 -18.64
N PHE A 105 18.99 -13.98 -18.90
CA PHE A 105 19.69 -14.25 -20.17
C PHE A 105 18.84 -13.90 -21.41
N ASN A 106 18.43 -14.92 -22.15
CA ASN A 106 17.63 -14.83 -23.38
C ASN A 106 16.14 -15.11 -23.15
N SER A 107 15.69 -15.12 -21.90
CA SER A 107 14.31 -15.47 -21.54
C SER A 107 13.72 -14.46 -20.53
N TRP A 108 12.39 -14.55 -20.38
CA TRP A 108 11.60 -13.64 -19.54
C TRP A 108 10.82 -14.42 -18.50
N VAL A 109 11.04 -14.13 -17.23
CA VAL A 109 10.39 -14.82 -16.11
C VAL A 109 9.22 -14.01 -15.59
N ALA A 110 8.05 -14.63 -15.51
CA ALA A 110 6.88 -14.08 -14.83
C ALA A 110 6.87 -14.55 -13.38
N LYS A 111 6.82 -13.62 -12.43
CA LYS A 111 6.80 -13.93 -11.00
C LYS A 111 6.26 -12.80 -10.14
N SER A 112 5.81 -13.16 -8.95
CA SER A 112 5.48 -12.20 -7.89
C SER A 112 6.20 -12.54 -6.60
N THR A 113 6.26 -11.58 -5.69
CA THR A 113 6.67 -11.84 -4.31
C THR A 113 5.64 -11.22 -3.37
N TYR A 114 5.09 -12.04 -2.49
CA TYR A 114 4.07 -11.67 -1.51
C TYR A 114 4.55 -12.09 -0.13
N ASN A 115 4.64 -11.15 0.81
CA ASN A 115 5.10 -11.43 2.18
C ASN A 115 6.44 -12.20 2.23
N GLY A 116 7.36 -11.86 1.33
CA GLY A 116 8.67 -12.52 1.22
C GLY A 116 8.67 -13.87 0.51
N VAL A 117 7.51 -14.42 0.16
CA VAL A 117 7.40 -15.68 -0.61
C VAL A 117 7.31 -15.36 -2.10
N GLN A 118 8.17 -15.99 -2.89
CA GLN A 118 8.18 -15.84 -4.34
C GLN A 118 7.28 -16.90 -4.98
N GLU A 119 6.40 -16.45 -5.86
CA GLU A 119 5.60 -17.29 -6.74
C GLU A 119 6.13 -17.16 -8.17
N TYR A 120 6.50 -18.29 -8.77
CA TYR A 120 6.98 -18.38 -10.15
C TYR A 120 5.83 -18.85 -11.05
N TYR A 121 5.58 -18.12 -12.14
CA TYR A 121 4.48 -18.42 -13.07
C TYR A 121 4.95 -18.96 -14.42
N GLY A 122 6.27 -18.93 -14.68
CA GLY A 122 6.82 -19.48 -15.92
C GLY A 122 7.99 -18.65 -16.48
N THR A 123 8.57 -19.21 -17.54
CA THR A 123 9.60 -18.57 -18.36
C THR A 123 9.12 -18.54 -19.80
N PHE A 124 9.30 -17.40 -20.46
CA PHE A 124 8.71 -17.05 -21.74
C PHE A 124 9.76 -16.48 -22.69
N THR A 125 9.41 -16.42 -23.97
CA THR A 125 10.32 -15.94 -25.03
C THR A 125 10.28 -14.42 -25.16
N THR A 126 9.17 -13.80 -24.80
CA THR A 126 9.00 -12.35 -24.85
C THR A 126 8.59 -11.77 -23.49
N GLU A 127 8.87 -10.47 -23.31
CA GLU A 127 8.46 -9.71 -22.13
C GLU A 127 6.93 -9.63 -22.01
N ASP A 128 6.23 -9.57 -23.15
CA ASP A 128 4.77 -9.45 -23.22
C ASP A 128 4.06 -10.73 -22.78
N GLU A 129 4.53 -11.89 -23.23
CA GLU A 129 4.02 -13.20 -22.78
C GLU A 129 4.18 -13.37 -21.27
N ALA A 130 5.36 -13.04 -20.73
CA ALA A 130 5.61 -13.09 -19.30
C ALA A 130 4.71 -12.11 -18.54
N HIS A 131 4.49 -10.91 -19.08
CA HIS A 131 3.63 -9.93 -18.44
C HIS A 131 2.16 -10.36 -18.43
N GLU A 132 1.66 -10.93 -19.52
CA GLU A 132 0.28 -11.43 -19.61
C GLU A 132 0.02 -12.50 -18.55
N VAL A 133 0.93 -13.48 -18.42
CA VAL A 133 0.80 -14.53 -17.38
C VAL A 133 0.87 -13.94 -15.97
N TYR A 134 1.76 -12.97 -15.72
CA TYR A 134 1.76 -12.23 -14.46
C TYR A 134 0.43 -11.52 -14.21
N PHE A 135 -0.12 -10.85 -15.21
CA PHE A 135 -1.34 -10.06 -15.11
C PHE A 135 -2.55 -10.94 -14.78
N GLN A 136 -2.69 -12.09 -15.43
CA GLN A 136 -3.74 -13.06 -15.13
C GLN A 136 -3.63 -13.59 -13.68
N ASN A 137 -2.43 -13.99 -13.26
CA ASN A 137 -2.21 -14.45 -11.87
C ASN A 137 -2.47 -13.33 -10.84
N ARG A 138 -2.13 -12.08 -11.18
CA ARG A 138 -2.45 -10.91 -10.34
C ARG A 138 -3.97 -10.72 -10.19
N GLN A 139 -4.74 -10.85 -11.27
CA GLN A 139 -6.20 -10.73 -11.21
C GLN A 139 -6.83 -11.82 -10.33
N VAL A 140 -6.39 -13.07 -10.46
CA VAL A 140 -6.82 -14.17 -9.58
C VAL A 140 -6.49 -13.87 -8.12
N ARG A 141 -5.29 -13.33 -7.84
CA ARG A 141 -4.89 -12.92 -6.49
C ARG A 141 -5.80 -11.82 -5.93
N ILE A 142 -6.17 -10.82 -6.74
CA ILE A 142 -7.10 -9.74 -6.35
C ILE A 142 -8.46 -10.33 -5.96
N GLN A 143 -9.01 -11.24 -6.77
CA GLN A 143 -10.28 -11.90 -6.48
C GLN A 143 -10.20 -12.71 -5.18
N ASN A 144 -9.14 -13.48 -4.99
CA ASN A 144 -8.92 -14.25 -3.75
C ASN A 144 -8.83 -13.34 -2.52
N LEU A 145 -8.17 -12.18 -2.64
CA LEU A 145 -8.09 -11.20 -1.55
C LEU A 145 -9.45 -10.54 -1.28
N ALA A 146 -10.22 -10.22 -2.32
CA ALA A 146 -11.56 -9.66 -2.16
C ALA A 146 -12.49 -10.63 -1.42
N THR A 147 -12.41 -11.92 -1.74
CA THR A 147 -13.13 -12.98 -1.03
C THR A 147 -12.63 -13.14 0.40
N LYS A 148 -11.31 -13.16 0.62
CA LYS A 148 -10.68 -13.28 1.95
C LYS A 148 -11.09 -12.14 2.89
N TYR A 149 -11.21 -10.93 2.35
CA TYR A 149 -11.56 -9.71 3.08
C TYR A 149 -13.01 -9.27 2.85
N SER A 150 -13.91 -10.20 2.54
CA SER A 150 -15.33 -9.92 2.26
C SER A 150 -16.06 -9.22 3.41
N ASN A 151 -15.65 -9.47 4.66
CA ASN A 151 -16.15 -8.78 5.86
C ASN A 151 -15.73 -7.31 5.97
N TYR A 152 -14.92 -6.79 5.03
CA TYR A 152 -14.55 -5.38 4.91
C TYR A 152 -15.06 -4.82 3.58
N PRO A 153 -16.35 -4.41 3.48
CA PRO A 153 -17.00 -4.12 2.19
C PRO A 153 -16.32 -3.03 1.36
N VAL A 154 -15.80 -1.99 2.01
CA VAL A 154 -15.07 -0.91 1.32
C VAL A 154 -13.79 -1.44 0.67
N LEU A 155 -13.04 -2.29 1.39
CA LEU A 155 -11.80 -2.89 0.90
C LEU A 155 -12.06 -3.90 -0.22
N SER A 156 -13.01 -4.81 -0.02
CA SER A 156 -13.34 -5.83 -1.02
C SER A 156 -13.87 -5.21 -2.31
N THR A 157 -14.70 -4.17 -2.21
CA THR A 157 -15.16 -3.40 -3.38
C THR A 157 -14.02 -2.67 -4.07
N ALA A 158 -13.13 -2.00 -3.33
CA ALA A 158 -11.97 -1.32 -3.90
C ALA A 158 -11.04 -2.30 -4.64
N LEU A 159 -10.83 -3.50 -4.11
CA LEU A 159 -10.08 -4.57 -4.76
C LEU A 159 -10.70 -4.96 -6.11
N LEU A 160 -12.01 -5.19 -6.16
CA LEU A 160 -12.70 -5.60 -7.39
C LEU A 160 -12.75 -4.49 -8.45
N ASN A 161 -12.71 -3.23 -8.04
CA ASN A 161 -12.67 -2.09 -8.96
C ASN A 161 -11.26 -1.76 -9.46
N SER A 162 -10.23 -2.34 -8.85
CA SER A 162 -8.84 -2.11 -9.23
C SER A 162 -8.49 -2.92 -10.50
N LYS A 163 -8.66 -2.27 -11.66
CA LYS A 163 -8.23 -2.82 -12.96
C LYS A 163 -6.74 -2.58 -13.17
#